data_AF-A0AB72UFM7-F1
#
_entry.id   AF-A0AB72UFM7-F1
#
_cell.length_a   1.000
_cell.length_b   1.000
_cell.length_c   1.000
_cell.angle_alpha   90.00
_cell.angle_beta   90.00
_cell.angle_gamma   90.00
#
_symmetry.space_group_name_H-M   'P 1'
#
loop_
_entity.id
_entity.type
_entity.pdbx_description
1 polymer ?
#
loop_
_entity_poly.entity_id
_entity_poly.type
_entity_poly.pdbx_seq_one_letter_code
_entity_poly.pdbx_strand_id
1 'polypeptide(L)'
;MADQSVTQNAAQNAAENANELRDAALGLAEKAAKLADSLANQAGDMASSANTVVHTSGVSPTVLGLTVFVLACFVGYYVVWKVTPALHSPLMAVTNAISSVIIVGALLAAGPIDMNLSKAMGFIAVVLASVNIFGGFIVAQRMLHMFKKKK
;
A
#
# COMPACT_ATOMS: atom_id res chain seq x y z
N MET A 1 -4.30 -51.39 -51.06
CA MET A 1 -3.31 -51.63 -49.98
C MET A 1 -2.45 -50.38 -49.67
N ALA A 2 -2.95 -49.15 -49.92
CA ALA A 2 -2.13 -47.93 -49.82
C ALA A 2 -2.72 -46.84 -48.88
N ASP A 3 -3.64 -47.20 -47.99
CA ASP A 3 -4.36 -46.21 -47.17
C ASP A 3 -3.88 -46.17 -45.71
N GLN A 4 -3.46 -47.30 -45.13
CA GLN A 4 -3.08 -47.38 -43.72
C GLN A 4 -1.78 -46.64 -43.34
N SER A 5 -0.83 -46.46 -44.27
CA SER A 5 0.42 -45.74 -44.00
C SER A 5 0.26 -44.22 -44.00
N VAL A 6 -0.70 -43.67 -44.74
CA VAL A 6 -0.95 -42.21 -44.80
C VAL A 6 -1.71 -41.75 -43.56
N THR A 7 -2.71 -42.52 -43.10
CA THR A 7 -3.45 -42.20 -41.87
C THR A 7 -2.58 -42.34 -40.62
N GLN A 8 -1.63 -43.28 -40.58
CA GLN A 8 -0.70 -43.46 -39.47
C GLN A 8 0.33 -42.32 -39.40
N ASN A 9 0.89 -41.87 -40.53
CA ASN A 9 1.77 -40.70 -40.59
C ASN A 9 1.03 -39.40 -40.25
N ALA A 10 -0.22 -39.23 -40.69
CA ALA A 10 -1.03 -38.06 -40.33
C ALA A 10 -1.33 -37.98 -38.83
N ALA A 11 -1.61 -39.12 -38.19
CA ALA A 11 -1.83 -39.19 -36.74
C ALA A 11 -0.54 -38.93 -35.93
N GLN A 12 0.61 -39.40 -36.42
CA GLN A 12 1.92 -39.19 -35.78
C GLN A 12 2.37 -37.72 -35.87
N ASN A 13 2.20 -37.09 -37.04
CA ASN A 13 2.48 -35.67 -37.25
C ASN A 13 1.54 -34.76 -36.43
N ALA A 14 0.27 -35.15 -36.28
CA ALA A 14 -0.67 -34.40 -35.42
C ALA A 14 -0.31 -34.51 -33.93
N ALA A 15 0.19 -35.66 -33.48
CA ALA A 15 0.66 -35.87 -32.11
C ALA A 15 1.98 -35.14 -31.82
N GLU A 16 2.91 -35.08 -32.77
CA GLU A 16 4.14 -34.29 -32.67
C GLU A 16 3.84 -32.78 -32.61
N ASN A 17 2.98 -32.27 -33.50
CA ASN A 17 2.53 -30.88 -33.46
C ASN A 17 1.87 -30.54 -32.12
N ALA A 18 1.03 -31.43 -31.57
CA ALA A 18 0.37 -31.21 -30.29
C ALA A 18 1.36 -31.15 -29.11
N ASN A 19 2.46 -31.91 -29.15
CA ASN A 19 3.52 -31.84 -28.15
C ASN A 19 4.35 -30.55 -28.29
N GLU A 20 4.68 -30.13 -29.53
CA GLU A 20 5.39 -28.86 -29.77
C GLU A 20 4.57 -27.65 -29.28
N LEU A 21 3.25 -27.65 -29.50
CA LEU A 21 2.33 -26.64 -28.98
C LEU A 21 2.30 -26.62 -27.44
N ARG A 22 2.41 -27.78 -26.79
CA ARG A 22 2.46 -27.90 -25.33
C ARG A 22 3.78 -27.38 -24.76
N ASP A 23 4.89 -27.70 -25.41
CA ASP A 23 6.22 -27.23 -25.02
C ASP A 23 6.35 -25.71 -25.24
N ALA A 24 5.77 -25.18 -26.31
CA ALA A 24 5.66 -23.74 -26.54
C ALA A 24 4.81 -23.04 -25.46
N ALA A 25 3.70 -23.64 -25.03
CA ALA A 25 2.85 -23.12 -23.97
C ALA A 25 3.57 -23.11 -22.60
N LEU A 26 4.31 -24.17 -22.28
CA LEU A 26 5.13 -24.24 -21.06
C LEU A 26 6.27 -23.20 -21.09
N GLY A 27 6.91 -23.00 -22.25
CA GLY A 27 7.94 -21.98 -22.42
C GLY A 27 7.42 -20.54 -22.30
N LEU A 28 6.17 -20.28 -22.72
CA LEU A 28 5.52 -18.99 -22.49
C LEU A 28 5.17 -18.76 -21.02
N ALA A 29 4.68 -19.80 -20.32
CA ALA A 29 4.40 -19.73 -18.89
C ALA A 29 5.67 -19.44 -18.07
N GLU A 30 6.80 -20.06 -18.43
CA GLU A 30 8.08 -19.80 -17.78
C GLU A 30 8.60 -18.37 -18.03
N LYS A 31 8.43 -17.84 -19.25
CA LYS A 31 8.76 -16.44 -19.57
C LYS A 31 7.88 -15.45 -18.81
N ALA A 32 6.58 -15.74 -18.65
CA ALA A 32 5.66 -14.92 -17.88
C ALA A 32 6.02 -14.93 -16.38
N ALA A 33 6.40 -16.10 -15.83
CA ALA A 33 6.88 -16.21 -14.46
C ALA A 33 8.16 -15.40 -14.24
N LYS A 34 9.14 -15.49 -15.14
CA LYS A 34 10.39 -14.69 -15.07
C LYS A 34 10.16 -13.19 -15.19
N LEU A 35 9.16 -12.75 -15.97
CA LEU A 35 8.76 -11.35 -16.04
C LEU A 35 8.11 -10.88 -14.73
N ALA A 36 7.28 -11.71 -14.09
CA ALA A 36 6.68 -11.41 -12.81
C ALA A 36 7.74 -11.30 -11.69
N ASP A 37 8.70 -12.23 -11.66
CA ASP A 37 9.83 -12.19 -10.71
C ASP A 37 10.73 -10.97 -10.95
N SER A 38 10.97 -10.61 -12.22
CA SER A 38 11.75 -9.41 -12.56
C SER A 38 11.06 -8.12 -12.15
N LEU A 39 9.73 -8.06 -12.23
CA LEU A 39 8.95 -6.91 -11.78
C LEU A 39 8.91 -6.81 -10.24
N ALA A 40 8.82 -7.94 -9.55
CA ALA A 40 8.90 -8.01 -8.09
C ALA A 40 10.28 -7.55 -7.57
N ASN A 41 11.36 -8.00 -8.22
CA ASN A 41 12.72 -7.58 -7.90
C ASN A 41 12.96 -6.10 -8.22
N GLN A 42 12.45 -5.61 -9.36
CA GLN A 42 12.56 -4.19 -9.74
C GLN A 42 11.79 -3.26 -8.77
N ALA A 43 10.63 -3.69 -8.26
CA ALA A 43 9.91 -2.97 -7.20
C ALA A 43 10.70 -2.95 -5.87
N GLY A 44 11.40 -4.04 -5.54
CA GLY A 44 12.33 -4.10 -4.42
C GLY A 44 13.53 -3.15 -4.57
N ASP A 45 14.09 -3.05 -5.78
CA ASP A 45 15.22 -2.15 -6.09
C ASP A 45 14.81 -0.67 -6.08
N MET A 46 13.57 -0.34 -6.46
CA MET A 46 13.02 1.02 -6.34
C MET A 46 12.82 1.43 -4.88
N ALA A 47 12.32 0.51 -4.04
CA ALA A 47 12.21 0.74 -2.60
C ALA A 47 13.58 0.92 -1.93
N SER A 48 14.58 0.18 -2.42
CA SER A 48 15.97 0.28 -1.95
C SER A 48 16.65 1.57 -2.40
N SER A 49 16.37 2.02 -3.63
CA SER A 49 16.90 3.28 -4.20
C SER A 49 16.38 4.52 -3.48
N ALA A 50 15.13 4.50 -3.00
CA ALA A 50 14.58 5.55 -2.15
C ALA A 50 15.36 5.66 -0.82
N ASN A 51 15.83 4.54 -0.28
CA ASN A 51 16.67 4.52 0.91
C ASN A 51 18.12 4.99 0.62
N THR A 52 18.60 4.85 -0.61
CA THR A 52 19.93 5.32 -1.03
C THR A 52 20.00 6.85 -1.15
N VAL A 53 18.94 7.52 -1.62
CA VAL A 53 18.88 9.02 -1.65
C VAL A 53 18.98 9.62 -0.25
N VAL A 54 18.48 8.90 0.76
CA VAL A 54 18.63 9.27 2.18
C VAL A 54 20.07 9.10 2.66
N HIS A 55 20.79 8.09 2.14
CA HIS A 55 22.17 7.76 2.53
C HIS A 55 23.26 8.58 1.81
N THR A 56 22.99 9.20 0.65
CA THR A 56 23.99 9.97 -0.11
C THR A 56 24.56 11.19 0.62
N SER A 57 23.95 11.62 1.72
CA SER A 57 24.41 12.74 2.57
C SER A 57 25.30 12.30 3.74
N GLY A 58 25.59 11.00 3.90
CA GLY A 58 26.29 10.46 5.07
C GLY A 58 25.46 10.51 6.37
N VAL A 59 24.18 10.90 6.29
CA VAL A 59 23.25 10.98 7.42
C VAL A 59 22.48 9.67 7.50
N SER A 60 22.48 9.02 8.66
CA SER A 60 21.74 7.78 8.86
C SER A 60 20.22 8.03 8.79
N PRO A 61 19.41 7.09 8.26
CA PRO A 61 17.95 7.23 8.17
C PRO A 61 17.28 7.52 9.52
N THR A 62 17.85 6.99 10.60
CA THR A 62 17.41 7.25 11.98
C THR A 62 17.69 8.69 12.40
N VAL A 63 18.85 9.26 12.08
CA VAL A 63 19.17 10.66 12.37
C VAL A 63 18.28 11.60 11.55
N LEU A 64 18.01 11.27 10.28
CA LEU A 64 17.07 12.02 9.47
C LEU A 64 15.64 11.94 10.03
N GLY A 65 15.16 10.75 10.39
CA GLY A 65 13.86 10.54 11.02
C GLY A 65 13.72 11.30 12.34
N LEU A 66 14.77 11.30 13.17
CA LEU A 66 14.83 12.06 14.41
C LEU A 66 14.80 13.58 14.14
N THR A 67 15.53 14.04 13.14
CA THR A 67 15.54 15.45 12.73
C THR A 67 14.14 15.89 12.29
N VAL A 68 13.49 15.12 11.41
CA VAL A 68 12.11 15.38 10.96
C VAL A 68 11.12 15.36 12.13
N PHE A 69 11.26 14.40 13.06
CA PHE A 69 10.42 14.33 14.25
C PHE A 69 10.53 15.59 15.12
N VAL A 70 11.75 16.03 15.42
CA VAL A 70 11.99 17.24 16.23
C VAL A 70 11.44 18.47 15.50
N LEU A 71 11.73 18.64 14.21
CA LEU A 71 11.20 19.75 13.42
C LEU A 71 9.66 19.74 13.37
N ALA A 72 9.03 18.57 13.21
CA ALA A 72 7.58 18.43 13.24
C ALA A 72 6.96 18.82 14.59
N CYS A 73 7.60 18.48 15.71
CA CYS A 73 7.18 18.94 17.05
C CYS A 73 7.23 20.47 17.17
N PHE A 74 8.31 21.11 16.68
CA PHE A 74 8.41 22.58 16.65
C PHE A 74 7.28 23.20 15.83
N VAL A 75 7.06 22.72 14.61
CA VAL A 75 5.99 23.22 13.74
C VAL A 75 4.62 23.03 14.40
N GLY A 76 4.35 21.85 14.98
CA GLY A 76 3.10 21.55 15.67
C GLY A 76 2.82 22.51 16.83
N TYR A 77 3.83 22.81 17.66
CA TYR A 77 3.71 23.78 18.75
C TYR A 77 3.29 25.16 18.24
N TYR A 78 3.98 25.71 17.23
CA TYR A 78 3.68 27.02 16.68
C TYR A 78 2.31 27.08 16.01
N VAL A 79 1.88 26.02 15.33
CA VAL A 79 0.56 25.94 14.67
C VAL A 79 -0.58 25.99 15.69
N VAL A 80 -0.48 25.23 16.78
CA VAL A 80 -1.53 25.19 17.81
C VAL A 80 -1.57 26.47 18.64
N TRP A 81 -0.42 27.08 18.95
CA TRP A 81 -0.37 28.30 19.77
C TRP A 81 -0.92 29.57 19.09
N LYS A 82 -1.10 29.55 17.77
CA LYS A 82 -1.57 30.72 16.99
C LYS A 82 -3.08 30.75 16.77
N VAL A 83 -3.84 29.88 17.41
CA VAL A 83 -5.31 29.83 17.25
C VAL A 83 -6.03 30.79 18.21
N THR A 84 -7.19 31.30 17.80
CA THR A 84 -8.00 32.15 18.67
C THR A 84 -8.73 31.31 19.74
N PRO A 85 -8.95 31.84 20.97
CA PRO A 85 -9.49 31.06 22.10
C PRO A 85 -10.83 30.36 21.85
N ALA A 86 -11.67 30.94 20.99
CA ALA A 86 -12.95 30.36 20.59
C ALA A 86 -12.82 29.03 19.81
N LEU A 87 -11.64 28.74 19.26
CA LEU A 87 -11.39 27.54 18.46
C LEU A 87 -10.71 26.40 19.23
N HIS A 88 -10.45 26.51 20.54
CA HIS A 88 -9.83 25.40 21.28
C HIS A 88 -10.68 24.11 21.23
N SER A 89 -12.01 24.22 21.35
CA SER A 89 -12.92 23.07 21.23
C SER A 89 -12.98 22.50 19.81
N PRO A 90 -13.17 23.30 18.74
CA PRO A 90 -13.01 22.83 17.36
C PRO A 90 -11.64 22.21 17.05
N LEU A 91 -10.57 22.83 17.55
CA LEU A 91 -9.20 22.36 17.33
C LEU A 91 -8.98 20.99 18.00
N MET A 92 -9.54 20.77 19.18
CA MET A 92 -9.53 19.46 19.84
C MET A 92 -10.24 18.39 19.00
N ALA A 93 -11.34 18.74 18.31
CA ALA A 93 -12.00 17.79 17.41
C ALA A 93 -11.16 17.48 16.17
N VAL A 94 -10.46 18.48 15.61
CA VAL A 94 -9.56 18.31 14.46
C VAL A 94 -8.33 17.48 14.82
N THR A 95 -7.72 17.69 15.99
CA THR A 95 -6.57 16.86 16.41
C THR A 95 -6.95 15.40 16.64
N ASN A 96 -8.18 15.13 17.08
CA ASN A 96 -8.72 13.77 17.16
C ASN A 96 -8.81 13.12 15.76
N ALA A 97 -9.28 13.87 14.75
CA ALA A 97 -9.30 13.38 13.37
C ALA A 97 -7.89 13.15 12.81
N ILE A 98 -6.93 14.06 13.05
CA ILE A 98 -5.54 13.94 12.58
C ILE A 98 -4.83 12.72 13.21
N SER A 99 -5.12 12.41 14.47
CA SER A 99 -4.55 11.22 15.14
C SER A 99 -4.89 9.90 14.42
N SER A 100 -5.85 9.90 13.50
CA SER A 100 -6.24 8.72 12.73
C SER A 100 -5.24 8.31 11.64
N VAL A 101 -4.06 8.96 11.55
CA VAL A 101 -2.93 8.54 10.68
C VAL A 101 -2.51 7.08 10.91
N ILE A 102 -2.87 6.50 12.06
CA ILE A 102 -2.70 5.08 12.41
C ILE A 102 -3.25 4.13 11.33
N ILE A 103 -4.23 4.56 10.53
CA ILE A 103 -4.77 3.77 9.41
C ILE A 103 -3.68 3.30 8.44
N VAL A 104 -2.62 4.09 8.23
CA VAL A 104 -1.51 3.72 7.34
C VAL A 104 -0.80 2.46 7.87
N GLY A 105 -0.54 2.40 9.18
CA GLY A 105 0.04 1.22 9.81
C GLY A 105 -0.88 0.01 9.78
N ALA A 106 -2.18 0.21 9.96
CA ALA A 106 -3.18 -0.86 9.89
C ALA A 106 -3.27 -1.48 8.49
N LEU A 107 -3.22 -0.66 7.44
CA LEU A 107 -3.20 -1.13 6.04
C LEU A 107 -1.92 -1.92 5.73
N LEU A 108 -0.77 -1.46 6.21
CA LEU A 108 0.49 -2.20 6.07
C LEU A 108 0.44 -3.57 6.77
N ALA A 109 -0.17 -3.64 7.96
CA ALA A 109 -0.34 -4.90 8.71
C ALA A 109 -1.36 -5.85 8.06
N ALA A 110 -2.38 -5.32 7.38
CA ALA A 110 -3.40 -6.10 6.67
C ALA A 110 -2.96 -6.54 5.26
N GLY A 111 -1.87 -5.96 4.74
CA GLY A 111 -1.37 -6.18 3.37
C GLY A 111 -0.85 -7.59 3.04
N PRO A 112 -0.22 -8.36 3.95
CA PRO A 112 0.28 -9.68 3.64
C PRO A 112 -0.80 -10.62 3.08
N ILE A 113 -0.43 -11.42 2.08
CA ILE A 113 -1.37 -12.33 1.40
C ILE A 113 -1.72 -13.52 2.31
N ASP A 114 -0.74 -14.00 3.07
CA ASP A 114 -0.89 -15.12 3.99
C ASP A 114 -1.87 -14.83 5.13
N MET A 115 -2.67 -15.84 5.47
CA MET A 115 -3.64 -15.76 6.55
C MET A 115 -2.94 -15.98 7.90
N ASN A 116 -2.30 -14.91 8.38
CA ASN A 116 -1.64 -14.87 9.69
C ASN A 116 -2.45 -14.04 10.70
N LEU A 117 -2.14 -14.21 11.99
CA LEU A 117 -2.70 -13.41 13.08
C LEU A 117 -2.57 -11.90 12.80
N SER A 118 -1.47 -11.48 12.17
CA SER A 118 -1.21 -10.10 11.75
C SER A 118 -2.27 -9.55 10.80
N LYS A 119 -2.79 -10.36 9.87
CA LYS A 119 -3.82 -9.96 8.92
C LYS A 119 -5.19 -9.78 9.58
N ALA A 120 -5.54 -10.68 10.51
CA ALA A 120 -6.75 -10.56 11.30
C ALA A 120 -6.72 -9.31 12.20
N MET A 121 -5.59 -9.08 12.88
CA MET A 121 -5.39 -7.88 13.69
C MET A 121 -5.35 -6.60 12.84
N GLY A 122 -4.70 -6.64 11.67
CA GLY A 122 -4.68 -5.53 10.70
C GLY A 122 -6.08 -5.17 10.22
N PHE A 123 -6.92 -6.16 9.90
CA PHE A 123 -8.30 -5.95 9.51
C PHE A 123 -9.12 -5.26 10.62
N ILE A 124 -9.01 -5.75 11.86
CA ILE A 124 -9.67 -5.13 13.02
C ILE A 124 -9.15 -3.69 13.23
N ALA A 125 -7.84 -3.48 13.10
CA ALA A 125 -7.23 -2.16 13.21
C ALA A 125 -7.74 -1.19 12.14
N VAL A 126 -7.94 -1.63 10.90
CA VAL A 126 -8.53 -0.83 9.82
C VAL A 126 -9.97 -0.44 10.15
N VAL A 127 -10.77 -1.35 10.68
CA VAL A 127 -12.16 -1.06 11.09
C VAL A 127 -12.18 -0.03 12.21
N LEU A 128 -11.38 -0.20 13.25
CA LEU A 128 -11.30 0.73 14.39
C LEU A 128 -10.76 2.10 13.97
N ALA A 129 -9.73 2.13 13.13
CA ALA A 129 -9.18 3.38 12.59
C ALA A 129 -10.22 4.12 11.74
N SER A 130 -11.01 3.39 10.93
CA SER A 130 -12.07 3.98 10.13
C SER A 130 -13.15 4.67 11.00
N VAL A 131 -13.55 4.06 12.11
CA VAL A 131 -14.49 4.68 13.07
C VAL A 131 -13.93 5.99 13.63
N ASN A 132 -12.63 6.02 13.96
CA ASN A 132 -11.98 7.23 14.47
C ASN A 132 -11.93 8.36 13.41
N ILE A 133 -11.63 8.01 12.16
CA ILE A 133 -11.67 8.94 11.01
C ILE A 133 -13.07 9.54 10.88
N PHE A 134 -14.08 8.71 10.65
CA PHE A 134 -15.43 9.18 10.35
C PHE A 134 -16.06 9.88 11.57
N GLY A 135 -15.87 9.35 12.77
CA GLY A 135 -16.35 9.97 14.01
C GLY A 135 -15.71 11.32 14.29
N GLY A 136 -14.39 11.44 14.12
CA GLY A 136 -13.65 12.69 14.30
C GLY A 136 -14.13 13.78 13.34
N PHE A 137 -14.31 13.45 12.06
CA PHE A 137 -14.75 14.41 11.05
C PHE A 137 -16.22 14.86 11.22
N ILE A 138 -17.14 13.95 11.56
CA ILE A 138 -18.55 14.30 11.79
C ILE A 138 -18.69 15.25 12.98
N VAL A 139 -17.99 14.98 14.08
CA VAL A 139 -18.05 15.81 15.29
C VAL A 139 -17.40 17.17 15.04
N ALA A 140 -16.24 17.22 14.39
CA ALA A 140 -15.58 18.47 14.03
C ALA A 140 -16.47 19.34 13.13
N GLN A 141 -17.13 18.76 12.14
CA GLN A 141 -18.07 19.46 11.27
C GLN A 141 -19.28 20.01 12.04
N ARG A 142 -19.83 19.24 12.99
CA ARG A 142 -20.94 19.70 13.84
C ARG A 142 -20.53 20.90 14.70
N MET A 143 -19.33 20.88 15.26
CA MET A 143 -18.79 22.00 16.06
C MET A 143 -18.53 23.25 15.22
N LEU A 144 -17.99 23.09 14.00
CA LEU A 144 -17.75 24.20 13.07
C LEU A 144 -19.05 24.79 12.50
N HIS A 145 -20.09 23.98 12.34
CA HIS A 145 -21.39 24.46 11.86
C HIS A 145 -22.03 25.49 12.81
N MET A 146 -21.69 25.45 14.10
CA MET A 146 -22.19 26.39 15.11
C MET A 146 -21.60 27.81 14.98
N PHE A 147 -20.51 27.97 14.23
CA PHE A 147 -19.89 29.27 13.94
C PHE A 147 -20.33 29.88 12.61
N LYS A 148 -21.17 29.19 11.82
CA LYS A 148 -21.77 29.75 10.61
C LYS A 148 -22.91 30.69 11.00
N LYS A 149 -22.78 31.98 10.66
CA LYS A 149 -23.86 32.96 10.75
C LYS A 149 -25.07 32.45 9.95
N LYS A 150 -26.25 32.38 10.59
CA LYS A 150 -27.51 32.15 9.88
C LYS A 150 -27.66 33.25 8.83
N LYS A 151 -27.84 32.87 7.57
CA LYS A 151 -28.58 33.73 6.63
C LYS A 151 -30.05 33.67 7.01
#